data_AF-A0A1A2PF86-F1
#
_entry.id   AF-A0A1A2PF86-F1
#
_cell.length_a   1.000
_cell.length_b   1.000
_cell.length_c   1.000
_cell.angle_alpha   90.00
_cell.angle_beta   90.00
_cell.angle_gamma   90.00
#
_symmetry.space_group_name_H-M   'P 1'
#
loop_
_entity.id
_entity.type
_entity.pdbx_description
1 polymer ?
#
loop_
_entity_poly.entity_id
_entity_poly.type
_entity_poly.pdbx_seq_one_letter_code
_entity_poly.pdbx_strand_id
1 'polypeptide(L)' 'MTDVPTNDAGYPQDLPKGITDVIAIDDTPNINLSVRVHPPNDPAKIAFVAFDQLALYDEPPQGPPT' A
#
# COMPACT_ATOMS: atom_id res chain seq x y z
N MET A 1 -1.57 -3.46 -21.59
CA MET A 1 -1.66 -2.55 -20.44
C MET A 1 -0.73 -3.08 -19.37
N THR A 2 0.19 -2.27 -18.87
CA THR A 2 1.11 -2.68 -17.81
C THR A 2 0.32 -2.79 -16.52
N ASP A 3 0.11 -4.03 -16.08
CA ASP A 3 -0.63 -4.43 -14.88
C ASP A 3 0.08 -4.04 -13.57
N VAL A 4 0.90 -2.98 -13.61
CA VAL A 4 1.70 -2.46 -12.50
C VAL A 4 0.79 -1.59 -11.64
N PRO A 5 0.82 -1.74 -10.30
CA PRO A 5 0.04 -0.88 -9.42
C PRO A 5 0.37 0.58 -9.68
N THR A 6 -0.65 1.40 -9.85
CA THR A 6 -0.50 2.84 -10.06
C THR A 6 -1.27 3.58 -8.99
N ASN A 7 -0.82 4.79 -8.73
CA ASN A 7 -1.52 5.70 -7.84
C ASN A 7 -2.67 6.43 -8.57
N ASP A 8 -3.45 7.27 -7.88
CA ASP A 8 -4.63 7.94 -8.49
C ASP A 8 -4.27 8.86 -9.67
N ALA A 9 -3.03 9.36 -9.69
CA ALA A 9 -2.47 10.15 -10.80
C ALA A 9 -1.82 9.29 -11.91
N GLY A 10 -1.91 7.96 -11.83
CA GLY A 10 -1.35 7.01 -12.80
C GLY A 10 0.15 6.76 -12.66
N TYR A 11 0.80 7.21 -11.58
CA TYR A 11 2.23 6.94 -11.34
C TYR A 11 2.46 5.53 -10.82
N PRO A 12 3.40 4.77 -11.39
CA PRO A 12 3.68 3.40 -10.98
C PRO A 12 4.23 3.35 -9.56
N GLN A 13 3.76 2.36 -8.79
CA GLN A 13 4.20 2.03 -7.45
C GLN A 13 4.99 0.73 -7.49
N ASP A 14 6.05 0.63 -6.69
CA ASP A 14 6.84 -0.60 -6.57
C ASP A 14 6.13 -1.63 -5.68
N LEU A 15 4.95 -2.05 -6.12
CA LEU A 15 4.15 -3.07 -5.48
C LEU A 15 3.91 -4.24 -6.45
N PRO A 16 3.69 -5.46 -5.94
CA PRO A 16 3.24 -6.57 -6.78
C PRO A 16 1.93 -6.22 -7.47
N LYS A 17 1.74 -6.73 -8.68
CA LYS A 17 0.53 -6.52 -9.49
C LYS A 17 -0.72 -6.96 -8.75
N GLY A 18 -1.80 -6.18 -8.85
CA GLY A 18 -3.09 -6.49 -8.25
C GLY A 18 -3.20 -6.29 -6.73
N ILE A 19 -2.17 -5.72 -6.08
CA ILE A 19 -2.23 -5.37 -4.66
C ILE A 19 -3.05 -4.10 -4.45
N THR A 20 -4.09 -4.21 -3.62
CA THR A 20 -4.92 -3.08 -3.13
C THR A 20 -4.64 -2.77 -1.67
N ASP A 21 -4.11 -3.74 -0.94
CA ASP A 21 -3.97 -3.71 0.51
C ASP A 21 -2.50 -3.63 0.89
N VAL A 22 -2.18 -2.72 1.81
CA VAL A 22 -0.81 -2.51 2.27
C VAL A 22 -0.79 -2.27 3.77
N ILE A 23 0.33 -2.58 4.40
CA ILE A 23 0.57 -2.37 5.83
C ILE A 23 1.62 -1.27 5.95
N ALA A 24 1.28 -0.20 6.67
CA ALA A 24 2.21 0.87 6.97
C ALA A 24 3.28 0.40 7.97
N ILE A 25 4.54 0.70 7.67
CA ILE A 25 5.70 0.37 8.50
C ILE A 25 5.93 1.45 9.55
N ASP A 26 5.70 2.70 9.15
CA ASP A 26 5.73 3.87 10.00
C ASP A 26 4.45 4.70 9.82
N ASP A 27 4.12 5.45 10.87
CA ASP A 27 2.99 6.38 10.92
C ASP A 27 3.39 7.82 10.56
N THR A 28 4.65 8.03 10.17
CA THR A 28 5.22 9.36 9.92
C THR A 28 5.49 9.54 8.41
N PRO A 29 4.73 10.40 7.70
CA PRO A 29 4.99 10.70 6.30
C PRO A 29 6.36 11.37 6.10
N ASN A 30 7.01 11.06 4.97
CA ASN A 30 8.23 11.73 4.56
C ASN A 30 7.95 13.12 3.94
N ILE A 31 9.01 13.82 3.50
CA ILE A 31 8.90 15.16 2.87
C ILE A 31 8.04 15.19 1.60
N ASN A 32 7.87 14.04 0.94
CA ASN A 32 7.00 13.87 -0.23
C ASN A 32 5.59 13.41 0.15
N LEU A 33 5.19 13.56 1.41
CA LEU A 33 3.87 13.19 1.91
C LEU A 33 3.53 11.71 1.68
N SER A 34 4.54 10.85 1.72
CA SER A 34 4.39 9.40 1.52
C SER A 34 4.83 8.61 2.75
N VAL A 35 4.17 7.49 3.02
CA VAL A 35 4.51 6.54 4.09
C VAL A 35 5.15 5.28 3.52
N ARG A 36 5.99 4.62 4.31
CA ARG A 36 6.56 3.32 3.93
C ARG A 36 5.56 2.22 4.18
N VAL A 37 5.35 1.39 3.16
CA VAL A 37 4.40 0.27 3.24
C VAL A 37 5.00 -1.02 2.70
N HIS A 38 4.42 -2.14 3.09
CA HIS A 38 4.66 -3.45 2.47
C HIS A 38 3.33 -4.16 2.16
N PRO A 39 3.30 -5.07 1.16
CA PRO A 39 2.15 -5.94 0.96
C PRO A 39 2.01 -6.93 2.13
N PRO A 40 0.79 -7.35 2.52
CA PRO A 40 0.57 -8.26 3.64
C PRO A 40 1.37 -9.57 3.57
N ASN A 41 1.57 -10.08 2.34
CA ASN A 41 2.21 -11.37 2.10
C ASN A 41 3.74 -11.31 1.91
N ASP A 42 4.35 -10.12 1.83
CA ASP A 42 5.80 -9.97 1.66
C ASP A 42 6.32 -8.71 2.40
N PRO A 43 6.62 -8.84 3.72
CA PRO A 43 7.13 -7.73 4.52
C PRO A 43 8.52 -7.23 4.11
N ALA A 44 9.27 -7.97 3.30
CA ALA A 44 10.59 -7.53 2.84
C ALA A 44 10.49 -6.53 1.68
N LYS A 45 9.34 -6.48 0.99
CA LYS A 45 9.12 -5.56 -0.12
C LYS A 45 8.58 -4.22 0.38
N ILE A 46 9.39 -3.17 0.25
CA ILE A 46 9.07 -1.82 0.71
C ILE A 46 8.73 -0.91 -0.47
N ALA A 47 7.59 -0.22 -0.37
CA ALA A 47 7.17 0.84 -1.28
C ALA A 47 6.87 2.14 -0.49
N PHE A 48 6.80 3.27 -1.20
CA PHE A 48 6.34 4.54 -0.65
C PHE A 48 5.03 4.92 -1.31
N VAL A 49 3.97 5.09 -0.51
CA VAL A 49 2.64 5.46 -1.01
C VAL A 49 2.23 6.80 -0.39
N ALA A 50 1.64 7.69 -1.20
CA ALA A 50 1.15 8.97 -0.72
C ALA A 50 0.03 8.75 0.32
N PHE A 51 0.08 9.46 1.45
CA PHE A 51 -0.83 9.18 2.56
C PHE A 51 -2.30 9.44 2.20
N ASP A 52 -2.55 10.35 1.25
CA ASP A 52 -3.88 10.74 0.78
C ASP A 52 -4.53 9.69 -0.14
N GLN A 53 -3.78 8.67 -0.54
CA GLN A 53 -4.25 7.52 -1.32
C GLN A 53 -4.54 6.30 -0.46
N LEU A 54 -4.22 6.38 0.83
CA LEU A 54 -4.48 5.32 1.79
C LEU A 54 -5.79 5.57 2.50
N ALA A 55 -6.53 4.48 2.70
CA ALA A 55 -7.69 4.44 3.58
C ALA A 55 -7.46 3.36 4.63
N LEU A 56 -7.93 3.62 5.85
CA LEU A 56 -8.05 2.58 6.86
C LEU A 56 -9.34 1.80 6.61
N TYR A 57 -9.33 0.50 6.88
CA TYR A 57 -10.57 -0.25 6.89
C TYR A 57 -11.45 0.21 8.06
N ASP A 58 -12.76 0.34 7.83
CA ASP A 58 -13.73 0.62 8.90
C ASP A 58 -13.80 -0.52 9.93
N GLU A 59 -13.56 -1.75 9.49
CA GLU A 59 -13.44 -2.96 10.33
C GLU A 59 -12.19 -3.73 9.89
N PRO A 60 -11.36 -4.25 10.81
CA PRO A 60 -10.19 -5.04 10.42
C PRO A 60 -10.62 -6.21 9.51
N PRO A 61 -9.83 -6.55 8.46
CA PRO A 61 -10.15 -7.65 7.57
C PRO A 61 -10.44 -8.90 8.40
N GLN A 62 -11.69 -9.38 8.34
CA GLN A 62 -12.03 -10.64 9.01
C GLN A 62 -11.12 -11.71 8.40
N GLY A 63 -10.26 -12.30 9.23
CA GLY A 63 -9.38 -13.37 8.81
C GLY A 63 -10.16 -14.52 8.14
N PRO A 64 -9.49 -15.41 7.40
CA PRO A 64 -10.18 -16.47 6.67
C PRO A 64 -11.09 -17.29 7.63
N PRO A 65 -12.31 -17.66 7.20
CA PRO A 65 -13.17 -18.53 8.00
C PRO A 65 -12.45 -19.84 8.29
N THR A 66 -12.50 -20.26 9.56
CA THR A 66 -11.79 -21.43 10.11
C THR A 66 -12.28 -22.75 9.53
#